data_AF-A0AAV4BD38-F1
#
_entry.id   AF-A0AAV4BD38-F1
#
_cell.length_a   1.000
_cell.length_b   1.000
_cell.length_c   1.000
_cell.angle_alpha   90.00
_cell.angle_beta   90.00
_cell.angle_gamma   90.00
#
_symmetry.space_group_name_H-M   'P 1'
#
loop_
_entity.id
_entity.type
_entity.pdbx_description
1 polymer ?
#
loop_
_entity_poly.entity_id
_entity_poly.type
_entity_poly.pdbx_seq_one_letter_code
_entity_poly.pdbx_strand_id
1 'polypeptide(L)'
;MTPTLHRVTTDELPALKDWLEQYLPDSRKIFFTVLETIRGRWQGTVFYTLGWPDILAVGEGLIGLEDSPCALYFRDPRTTSIYSPSLDHAETLLLYPGFLDWKQPIIFIAVTKKLRPVFQKLSTQMGGNQTITTNVMVEATEEDLPERPVPEGFELRPLDPDKHTDVVLTNWPHGRRHSDLYIRELLRRFPSIGLFNKEDGECVGAEIRNGYGALGMLFVKEKFRGNGFGKLITTVLSQSFFREGYSSVGWHITGGHVFLPKLTETHRNSPKLAETHHRNSPKLIDTLQNSPKLTETHHQNSTKLTKTLRNSSKLSVTYRNSPAKLSKTDRNSP
;
A
#
# COMPACT_ATOMS: atom_id res chain seq x y z
N MET A 1 5.54 -27.65 26.86
CA MET A 1 5.30 -28.51 25.67
C MET A 1 5.74 -27.73 24.45
N THR A 2 6.34 -28.40 23.46
CA THR A 2 6.68 -27.75 22.18
C THR A 2 5.38 -27.43 21.44
N PRO A 3 5.16 -26.20 20.97
CA PRO A 3 3.93 -25.84 20.26
C PRO A 3 3.78 -26.67 18.98
N THR A 4 2.55 -27.13 18.70
CA THR A 4 2.23 -27.92 17.49
C THR A 4 1.67 -27.02 16.39
N LEU A 5 1.85 -27.42 15.13
CA LEU A 5 1.18 -26.77 14.01
C LEU A 5 -0.25 -27.29 13.91
N HIS A 6 -1.23 -26.38 13.99
CA HIS A 6 -2.65 -26.69 13.90
C HIS A 6 -3.23 -26.09 12.62
N ARG A 7 -4.03 -26.86 11.88
CA ARG A 7 -4.78 -26.35 10.73
C ARG A 7 -6.12 -25.84 11.22
N VAL A 8 -6.35 -24.54 11.11
CA VAL A 8 -7.58 -23.90 11.56
C VAL A 8 -8.75 -24.36 10.68
N THR A 9 -9.80 -24.84 11.32
CA THR A 9 -11.06 -25.25 10.68
C THR A 9 -12.03 -24.07 10.55
N THR A 10 -13.09 -24.24 9.76
CA THR A 10 -14.09 -23.17 9.54
C THR A 10 -14.74 -22.71 10.84
N ASP A 11 -15.09 -23.63 11.74
CA ASP A 11 -15.72 -23.32 13.03
C ASP A 11 -14.76 -22.63 14.01
N GLU A 12 -13.45 -22.72 13.76
CA GLU A 12 -12.40 -22.10 14.58
C GLU A 12 -12.00 -20.69 14.09
N LEU A 13 -12.44 -20.28 12.89
CA LEU A 13 -12.15 -18.95 12.34
C LEU A 13 -12.59 -17.79 13.25
N PRO A 14 -13.75 -17.84 13.94
CA PRO A 14 -14.13 -16.78 14.89
C PRO A 14 -13.12 -16.61 16.02
N ALA A 15 -12.63 -17.71 16.61
CA ALA A 15 -11.63 -17.65 17.68
C ALA A 15 -10.28 -17.10 17.17
N LEU A 16 -9.86 -17.50 15.96
CA LEU A 16 -8.66 -16.92 15.34
C LEU A 16 -8.82 -15.41 15.07
N LYS A 17 -10.00 -14.98 14.58
CA LYS A 17 -10.31 -13.57 14.36
C LYS A 17 -10.17 -12.78 15.67
N ASP A 18 -10.78 -13.26 16.75
CA ASP A 18 -10.79 -12.57 18.05
C ASP A 18 -9.39 -12.53 18.68
N TRP A 19 -8.55 -13.54 18.46
CA TRP A 19 -7.14 -13.50 18.83
C TRP A 19 -6.37 -12.44 18.02
N LEU A 20 -6.55 -12.41 16.69
CA LEU A 20 -5.91 -11.44 15.81
C LEU A 20 -6.32 -9.99 16.14
N GLU A 21 -7.57 -9.77 16.52
CA GLU A 21 -8.14 -8.44 16.84
C GLU A 21 -7.37 -7.73 17.95
N GLN A 22 -6.92 -8.48 18.96
CA GLN A 22 -6.14 -7.97 20.11
C GLN A 22 -4.79 -7.38 19.70
N TYR A 23 -4.32 -7.70 18.49
CA TYR A 23 -3.01 -7.31 17.98
C TYR A 23 -3.07 -6.32 16.80
N LEU A 24 -4.24 -5.74 16.54
CA LEU A 24 -4.34 -4.64 15.58
C LEU A 24 -3.49 -3.44 16.05
N PRO A 25 -2.82 -2.70 15.14
CA PRO A 25 -2.86 -2.85 13.68
C PRO A 25 -1.86 -3.86 13.09
N ASP A 26 -0.98 -4.48 13.89
CA ASP A 26 0.10 -5.32 13.36
C ASP A 26 -0.39 -6.62 12.71
N SER A 27 -1.53 -7.14 13.18
CA SER A 27 -2.19 -8.35 12.66
C SER A 27 -3.14 -8.10 11.48
N ARG A 28 -3.32 -6.83 11.08
CA ARG A 28 -4.45 -6.35 10.24
C ARG A 28 -4.65 -7.17 8.97
N LYS A 29 -3.56 -7.50 8.26
CA LYS A 29 -3.62 -8.29 7.03
C LYS A 29 -4.37 -9.61 7.27
N ILE A 30 -3.90 -10.44 8.20
CA ILE A 30 -4.51 -11.76 8.44
C ILE A 30 -5.89 -11.61 9.09
N PHE A 31 -6.07 -10.64 10.00
CA PHE A 31 -7.37 -10.34 10.60
C PHE A 31 -8.44 -10.13 9.53
N PHE A 32 -8.18 -9.27 8.55
CA PHE A 32 -9.14 -9.00 7.48
C PHE A 32 -9.27 -10.17 6.51
N THR A 33 -8.21 -10.93 6.18
CA THR A 33 -8.39 -12.16 5.39
C THR A 33 -9.32 -13.15 6.08
N VAL A 34 -9.16 -13.36 7.40
CA VAL A 34 -10.05 -14.23 8.19
C VAL A 34 -11.47 -13.69 8.21
N LEU A 35 -11.65 -12.39 8.45
CA LEU A 35 -12.97 -11.74 8.44
C LEU A 35 -13.69 -11.90 7.09
N GLU A 36 -12.99 -11.67 5.98
CA GLU A 36 -13.57 -11.83 4.64
C GLU A 36 -13.86 -13.30 4.29
N THR A 37 -13.11 -14.23 4.89
CA THR A 37 -13.37 -15.67 4.79
C THR A 37 -14.63 -16.06 5.57
N ILE A 38 -14.79 -15.59 6.81
CA ILE A 38 -16.00 -15.80 7.63
C ILE A 38 -17.24 -15.26 6.90
N ARG A 39 -17.10 -14.13 6.20
CA ARG A 39 -18.18 -13.51 5.40
C ARG A 39 -18.49 -14.23 4.09
N GLY A 40 -17.69 -15.22 3.71
CA GLY A 40 -17.82 -15.93 2.43
C GLY A 40 -17.45 -15.10 1.19
N ARG A 41 -16.97 -13.86 1.36
CA ARG A 41 -16.51 -13.00 0.25
C ARG A 41 -15.17 -13.44 -0.29
N TRP A 42 -14.27 -13.87 0.59
CA TRP A 42 -12.98 -14.46 0.22
C TRP A 42 -12.98 -15.96 0.49
N GLN A 43 -12.33 -16.74 -0.39
CA GLN A 43 -12.38 -18.20 -0.33
C GLN A 43 -11.02 -18.81 -0.71
N GLY A 44 -10.76 -20.01 -0.17
CA GLY A 44 -9.59 -20.82 -0.47
C GLY A 44 -8.34 -20.53 0.37
N THR A 45 -8.36 -19.50 1.23
CA THR A 45 -7.24 -19.28 2.16
C THR A 45 -7.23 -20.36 3.26
N VAL A 46 -6.09 -21.02 3.43
CA VAL A 46 -5.83 -21.96 4.52
C VAL A 46 -5.04 -21.24 5.61
N PHE A 47 -5.40 -21.43 6.88
CA PHE A 47 -4.68 -20.87 8.02
C PHE A 47 -4.07 -21.98 8.87
N TYR A 48 -2.82 -21.77 9.29
CA TYR A 48 -2.14 -22.59 10.27
C TYR A 48 -1.75 -21.74 11.48
N THR A 49 -2.01 -22.24 12.68
CA THR A 49 -1.50 -21.64 13.92
C THR A 49 -0.37 -22.46 14.49
N LEU A 50 0.59 -21.78 15.11
CA LEU A 50 1.50 -22.39 16.07
C LEU A 50 0.81 -22.37 17.43
N GLY A 51 0.46 -23.55 17.95
CA GLY A 51 -0.37 -23.68 19.14
C GLY A 51 -1.87 -23.60 18.85
N TRP A 52 -2.64 -24.37 19.62
CA TRP A 52 -4.09 -24.34 19.70
C TRP A 52 -4.54 -25.00 21.00
N PRO A 53 -5.52 -24.45 21.76
CA PRO A 53 -6.22 -23.19 21.54
C PRO A 53 -5.38 -21.94 21.89
N ASP A 54 -4.24 -22.12 22.56
CA ASP A 54 -3.31 -21.03 22.90
C ASP A 54 -2.46 -20.66 21.69
N ILE A 55 -2.97 -19.74 20.87
CA ILE A 55 -2.33 -19.31 19.62
C ILE A 55 -1.09 -18.46 19.92
N LEU A 56 0.05 -18.86 19.34
CA LEU A 56 1.35 -18.17 19.48
C LEU A 56 1.77 -17.41 18.23
N ALA A 57 1.37 -17.93 17.06
CA ALA A 57 1.59 -17.33 15.74
C ALA A 57 0.57 -17.91 14.76
N VAL A 58 0.34 -17.22 13.64
CA VAL A 58 -0.52 -17.70 12.54
C VAL A 58 0.10 -17.37 11.20
N GLY A 59 -0.14 -18.23 10.22
CA GLY A 59 0.32 -18.04 8.86
C GLY A 59 -0.63 -18.62 7.81
N GLU A 60 -0.59 -18.04 6.62
CA GLU A 60 -1.34 -18.54 5.48
C GLU A 60 -0.64 -19.74 4.83
N GLY A 61 -1.35 -20.86 4.86
CA GLY A 61 -0.97 -22.12 4.24
C GLY A 61 -0.98 -22.09 2.71
N LEU A 62 -0.60 -23.22 2.12
CA LEU A 62 -0.69 -23.41 0.67
C LEU A 62 -2.16 -23.60 0.28
N ILE A 63 -2.63 -22.81 -0.69
CA ILE A 63 -4.00 -22.89 -1.23
C ILE A 63 -4.09 -24.09 -2.19
N GLY A 64 -5.14 -24.92 -2.09
CA GLY A 64 -5.41 -25.98 -3.05
C GLY A 64 -5.81 -25.42 -4.42
N LEU A 65 -5.43 -26.09 -5.51
CA LEU A 65 -5.72 -25.59 -6.87
C LEU A 65 -7.21 -25.53 -7.17
N GLU A 66 -8.00 -26.39 -6.52
CA GLU A 66 -9.45 -26.46 -6.67
C GLU A 66 -10.19 -25.54 -5.68
N ASP A 67 -9.49 -25.03 -4.65
CA ASP A 67 -10.08 -24.23 -3.57
C ASP A 67 -10.29 -22.76 -3.96
N SER A 68 -9.60 -22.27 -5.00
CA SER A 68 -9.70 -20.87 -5.44
C SER A 68 -9.37 -20.70 -6.92
N PRO A 69 -10.17 -19.92 -7.69
CA PRO A 69 -9.86 -19.57 -9.08
C PRO A 69 -8.52 -18.85 -9.26
N CYS A 70 -8.00 -18.23 -8.20
CA CYS A 70 -6.73 -17.52 -8.19
C CYS A 70 -5.63 -18.25 -7.42
N ALA A 71 -5.77 -19.55 -7.13
CA ALA A 71 -4.79 -20.33 -6.38
C ALA A 71 -3.37 -20.22 -6.96
N LEU A 72 -3.23 -20.22 -8.29
CA LEU A 72 -1.93 -20.09 -8.96
C LEU A 72 -1.19 -18.79 -8.63
N TYR A 73 -1.91 -17.67 -8.41
CA TYR A 73 -1.30 -16.42 -7.97
C TYR A 73 -0.59 -16.55 -6.63
N PHE A 74 -1.12 -17.37 -5.72
CA PHE A 74 -0.52 -17.59 -4.41
C PHE A 74 0.52 -18.72 -4.38
N ARG A 75 0.60 -19.53 -5.44
CA ARG A 75 1.52 -20.69 -5.51
C ARG A 75 2.77 -20.41 -6.33
N ASP A 76 2.74 -19.48 -7.27
CA ASP A 76 3.79 -19.30 -8.26
C ASP A 76 4.18 -17.82 -8.48
N PRO A 77 5.18 -17.31 -7.72
CA PRO A 77 5.85 -17.96 -6.59
C PRO A 77 4.98 -18.00 -5.33
N ARG A 78 5.34 -18.86 -4.36
CA ARG A 78 4.61 -19.00 -3.08
C ARG A 78 4.44 -17.65 -2.42
N THR A 79 3.20 -17.22 -2.24
CA THR A 79 2.84 -15.93 -1.66
C THR A 79 2.00 -16.17 -0.41
N THR A 80 2.39 -15.57 0.69
CA THR A 80 1.81 -15.84 2.01
C THR A 80 1.96 -14.60 2.90
N SER A 81 1.31 -14.60 4.07
CA SER A 81 1.78 -13.80 5.19
C SER A 81 1.65 -14.54 6.51
N ILE A 82 2.39 -14.04 7.51
CA ILE A 82 2.32 -14.51 8.88
C ILE A 82 2.09 -13.35 9.83
N TYR A 83 1.62 -13.66 11.03
CA TYR A 83 1.60 -12.76 12.16
C TYR A 83 2.02 -13.51 13.43
N SER A 84 2.78 -12.81 14.27
CA SER A 84 3.17 -13.29 15.60
C SER A 84 3.53 -12.08 16.47
N PRO A 85 3.13 -12.04 17.76
CA PRO A 85 3.62 -11.06 18.71
C PRO A 85 5.07 -11.33 19.16
N SER A 86 5.58 -12.55 18.93
CA SER A 86 6.93 -12.98 19.32
C SER A 86 7.79 -13.30 18.11
N LEU A 87 9.05 -12.84 18.10
CA LEU A 87 10.01 -13.17 17.06
C LEU A 87 10.35 -14.67 17.07
N ASP A 88 10.49 -15.26 18.25
CA ASP A 88 10.82 -16.68 18.41
C ASP A 88 9.69 -17.58 17.90
N HIS A 89 8.43 -17.22 18.18
CA HIS A 89 7.28 -17.96 17.66
C HIS A 89 7.10 -17.77 16.15
N ALA A 90 7.42 -16.58 15.61
CA ALA A 90 7.43 -16.36 14.17
C ALA A 90 8.47 -17.25 13.48
N GLU A 91 9.69 -17.29 14.02
CA GLU A 91 10.77 -18.15 13.53
C GLU A 91 10.37 -19.63 13.62
N THR A 92 9.80 -20.04 14.75
CA THR A 92 9.33 -21.43 14.96
C THR A 92 8.29 -21.82 13.94
N LEU A 93 7.28 -20.97 13.68
CA LEU A 93 6.26 -21.22 12.66
C LEU A 93 6.87 -21.34 11.26
N LEU A 94 7.76 -20.41 10.91
CA LEU A 94 8.41 -20.36 9.59
C LEU A 94 9.32 -21.56 9.31
N LEU A 95 9.92 -22.14 10.35
CA LEU A 95 10.75 -23.34 10.27
C LEU A 95 9.97 -24.64 10.51
N TYR A 96 8.69 -24.57 10.87
CA TYR A 96 7.90 -25.75 11.20
C TYR A 96 7.77 -26.67 9.97
N PRO A 97 8.08 -27.97 10.08
CA PRO A 97 7.98 -28.91 8.97
C PRO A 97 6.58 -28.90 8.33
N GLY A 98 6.53 -28.67 7.02
CA GLY A 98 5.28 -28.64 6.25
C GLY A 98 4.59 -27.28 6.15
N PHE A 99 5.03 -26.25 6.87
CA PHE A 99 4.46 -24.90 6.73
C PHE A 99 4.96 -24.18 5.47
N LEU A 100 6.29 -24.12 5.30
CA LEU A 100 6.96 -23.53 4.14
C LEU A 100 8.06 -24.43 3.59
N ASP A 101 8.19 -24.44 2.26
CA ASP A 101 9.36 -24.98 1.57
C ASP A 101 10.24 -23.80 1.14
N TRP A 102 11.38 -23.66 1.83
CA TRP A 102 12.37 -22.59 1.63
C TRP A 102 13.25 -22.80 0.38
N LYS A 103 13.11 -23.92 -0.34
CA LYS A 103 13.87 -24.19 -1.58
C LYS A 103 13.32 -23.43 -2.80
N GLN A 104 12.17 -22.78 -2.66
CA GLN A 104 11.54 -22.00 -3.72
C GLN A 104 11.51 -20.49 -3.36
N PRO A 105 11.31 -19.60 -4.34
CA PRO A 105 11.05 -18.19 -4.06
C PRO A 105 9.75 -18.01 -3.25
N ILE A 106 9.80 -17.19 -2.20
CA ILE A 106 8.66 -16.88 -1.35
C ILE A 106 8.44 -15.37 -1.31
N ILE A 107 7.19 -14.93 -1.45
CA ILE A 107 6.77 -13.55 -1.25
C ILE A 107 5.95 -13.46 0.03
N PHE A 108 6.46 -12.71 1.01
CA PHE A 108 5.71 -12.33 2.20
C PHE A 108 5.01 -10.98 1.94
N ILE A 109 3.67 -10.98 1.93
CA ILE A 109 2.87 -9.78 1.65
C ILE A 109 2.33 -9.17 2.94
N ALA A 110 2.43 -7.83 3.06
CA ALA A 110 1.82 -7.06 4.16
C ALA A 110 2.08 -7.64 5.57
N VAL A 111 3.33 -8.04 5.83
CA VAL A 111 3.82 -8.43 7.15
C VAL A 111 4.29 -7.21 7.94
N THR A 112 4.08 -7.22 9.27
CA THR A 112 4.55 -6.11 10.11
C THR A 112 6.07 -5.99 10.09
N LYS A 113 6.57 -4.74 10.09
CA LYS A 113 8.01 -4.45 10.12
C LYS A 113 8.72 -5.04 11.34
N LYS A 114 7.99 -5.32 12.42
CA LYS A 114 8.51 -5.93 13.65
C LYS A 114 9.11 -7.31 13.38
N LEU A 115 8.57 -8.07 12.43
CA LEU A 115 9.05 -9.41 12.07
C LEU A 115 10.26 -9.39 11.11
N ARG A 116 10.70 -8.21 10.65
CA ARG A 116 11.81 -8.07 9.70
C ARG A 116 13.09 -8.82 10.12
N PRO A 117 13.56 -8.76 11.39
CA PRO A 117 14.78 -9.47 11.79
C PRO A 117 14.70 -10.98 11.53
N VAL A 118 13.52 -11.59 11.73
CA VAL A 118 13.30 -13.02 11.49
C VAL A 118 13.42 -13.34 10.00
N PHE A 119 12.74 -12.58 9.14
CA PHE A 119 12.83 -12.80 7.69
C PHE A 119 14.26 -12.62 7.16
N GLN A 120 14.98 -11.61 7.66
CA GLN A 120 16.36 -11.37 7.24
C GLN A 120 17.31 -12.49 7.66
N LYS A 121 17.19 -12.94 8.92
CA LYS A 121 17.93 -14.08 9.45
C LYS A 121 17.68 -15.33 8.62
N LEU A 122 16.41 -15.72 8.46
CA LEU A 122 16.03 -16.96 7.77
C LEU A 122 16.38 -16.92 6.28
N SER A 123 16.11 -15.81 5.58
CA SER A 123 16.49 -15.68 4.16
C SER A 123 18.00 -15.86 3.98
N THR A 124 18.82 -15.26 4.85
CA THR A 124 20.28 -15.37 4.77
C THR A 124 20.75 -16.80 5.06
N GLN A 125 20.21 -17.43 6.10
CA GLN A 125 20.53 -18.82 6.47
C GLN A 125 20.19 -19.82 5.36
N MET A 126 19.11 -19.55 4.63
CA MET A 126 18.67 -20.39 3.50
C MET A 126 19.36 -20.04 2.17
N GLY A 127 20.34 -19.12 2.17
CA GLY A 127 21.08 -18.70 0.97
C GLY A 127 20.26 -17.85 -0.01
N GLY A 128 19.17 -17.24 0.44
CA GLY A 128 18.27 -16.42 -0.37
C GLY A 128 18.72 -14.96 -0.49
N ASN A 129 18.45 -14.37 -1.66
CA ASN A 129 18.60 -12.92 -1.89
C ASN A 129 17.26 -12.21 -1.61
N GLN A 130 17.27 -11.28 -0.67
CA GLN A 130 16.06 -10.60 -0.22
C GLN A 130 15.87 -9.22 -0.85
N THR A 131 14.64 -8.93 -1.27
CA THR A 131 14.18 -7.58 -1.61
C THR A 131 13.11 -7.18 -0.62
N ILE A 132 13.28 -6.04 0.04
CA ILE A 132 12.35 -5.54 1.06
C ILE A 132 11.74 -4.23 0.57
N THR A 133 10.42 -4.22 0.41
CA THR A 133 9.65 -3.00 0.21
C THR A 133 8.98 -2.60 1.51
N THR A 134 9.19 -1.36 1.94
CA THR A 134 8.50 -0.82 3.13
C THR A 134 7.31 0.02 2.66
N ASN A 135 6.15 -0.27 3.24
CA ASN A 135 4.93 0.49 3.02
C ASN A 135 4.49 1.16 4.34
N VAL A 136 3.85 2.31 4.21
CA VAL A 136 3.10 2.94 5.31
C VAL A 136 1.63 2.62 5.12
N MET A 137 0.99 2.18 6.20
CA MET A 137 -0.46 2.06 6.28
C MET A 137 -1.04 3.44 6.53
N VAL A 138 -2.00 3.85 5.73
CA VAL A 138 -2.78 5.06 5.96
C VAL A 138 -4.21 4.63 6.22
N GLU A 139 -4.79 5.15 7.30
CA GLU A 139 -6.17 4.91 7.69
C GLU A 139 -6.94 6.22 7.61
N ALA A 140 -8.15 6.15 7.07
CA ALA A 140 -9.06 7.28 6.94
C ALA A 140 -10.39 6.95 7.62
N THR A 141 -10.92 7.95 8.32
CA THR A 141 -12.28 7.97 8.86
C THR A 141 -13.24 8.65 7.88
N GLU A 142 -14.54 8.61 8.18
CA GLU A 142 -15.54 9.28 7.36
C GLU A 142 -15.33 10.81 7.32
N GLU A 143 -14.87 11.40 8.43
CA GLU A 143 -14.57 12.83 8.55
C GLU A 143 -13.39 13.28 7.66
N ASP A 144 -12.45 12.36 7.37
CA ASP A 144 -11.27 12.65 6.53
C ASP A 144 -11.61 12.72 5.03
N LEU A 145 -12.81 12.27 4.63
CA LEU A 145 -13.17 11.99 3.25
C LEU A 145 -14.39 12.80 2.81
N PRO A 146 -14.22 14.12 2.59
CA PRO A 146 -15.31 14.97 2.11
C PRO A 146 -15.80 14.50 0.74
N GLU A 147 -17.11 14.63 0.52
CA GLU A 147 -17.73 14.32 -0.76
C GLU A 147 -17.05 15.10 -1.90
N ARG A 148 -16.89 14.43 -3.05
CA ARG A 148 -16.27 15.01 -4.23
C ARG A 148 -17.22 14.84 -5.42
N PRO A 149 -17.62 15.92 -6.09
CA PRO A 149 -18.47 15.80 -7.26
C PRO A 149 -17.73 15.10 -8.39
N VAL A 150 -18.46 14.32 -9.19
CA VAL A 150 -17.94 13.74 -10.41
C VAL A 150 -17.85 14.84 -11.47
N PRO A 151 -16.66 15.08 -12.08
CA PRO A 151 -16.49 16.09 -13.12
C PRO A 151 -17.40 15.83 -14.33
N GLU A 152 -17.84 16.91 -14.98
CA GLU A 152 -18.64 16.84 -16.20
C GLU A 152 -17.93 16.01 -17.28
N GLY A 153 -18.71 15.22 -18.04
CA GLY A 153 -18.18 14.29 -19.04
C GLY A 153 -17.69 12.95 -18.48
N PHE A 154 -17.66 12.77 -17.16
CA PHE A 154 -17.25 11.51 -16.53
C PHE A 154 -18.37 10.84 -15.74
N GLU A 155 -18.21 9.55 -15.51
CA GLU A 155 -19.05 8.74 -14.62
C GLU A 155 -18.22 7.78 -13.77
N LEU A 156 -18.74 7.47 -12.58
CA LEU A 156 -18.18 6.44 -11.71
C LEU A 156 -19.03 5.18 -11.82
N ARG A 157 -18.39 4.03 -11.99
CA ARG A 157 -19.06 2.73 -11.93
C ARG A 157 -18.11 1.61 -11.50
N PRO A 158 -18.62 0.47 -11.02
CA PRO A 158 -17.80 -0.70 -10.76
C PRO A 158 -17.04 -1.16 -12.00
N LEU A 159 -15.86 -1.75 -11.78
CA LEU A 159 -15.13 -2.42 -12.85
C LEU A 159 -15.76 -3.79 -13.11
N ASP A 160 -16.13 -4.03 -14.37
CA ASP A 160 -16.46 -5.36 -14.89
C ASP A 160 -15.20 -6.26 -14.94
N PRO A 161 -15.22 -7.45 -14.32
CA PRO A 161 -14.07 -8.35 -14.24
C PRO A 161 -13.59 -8.87 -15.60
N ASP A 162 -14.49 -9.08 -16.56
CA ASP A 162 -14.13 -9.65 -17.86
C ASP A 162 -13.67 -8.58 -18.86
N LYS A 163 -14.08 -7.32 -18.65
CA LYS A 163 -13.69 -6.20 -19.53
C LYS A 163 -12.53 -5.36 -19.01
N HIS A 164 -12.33 -5.26 -17.69
CA HIS A 164 -11.39 -4.28 -17.13
C HIS A 164 -10.20 -4.88 -16.38
N THR A 165 -10.09 -6.21 -16.27
CA THR A 165 -8.91 -6.85 -15.67
C THR A 165 -7.62 -6.40 -16.36
N ASP A 166 -7.59 -6.40 -17.69
CA ASP A 166 -6.39 -6.00 -18.46
C ASP A 166 -6.04 -4.51 -18.30
N VAL A 167 -7.05 -3.65 -18.11
CA VAL A 167 -6.83 -2.22 -17.85
C VAL A 167 -6.09 -2.05 -16.52
N VAL A 168 -6.52 -2.77 -15.48
CA VAL A 168 -5.86 -2.73 -14.16
C VAL A 168 -4.44 -3.27 -14.26
N LEU A 169 -4.24 -4.42 -14.92
CA LEU A 169 -2.92 -5.04 -15.07
C LEU A 169 -1.93 -4.16 -15.84
N THR A 170 -2.39 -3.54 -16.93
CA THR A 170 -1.55 -2.65 -17.75
C THR A 170 -1.06 -1.43 -16.95
N ASN A 171 -1.83 -1.00 -15.94
CA ASN A 171 -1.49 0.14 -15.09
C ASN A 171 -0.92 -0.27 -13.72
N TRP A 172 -0.72 -1.56 -13.46
CA TRP A 172 -0.19 -2.08 -12.20
C TRP A 172 1.27 -2.55 -12.37
N PRO A 173 2.27 -1.75 -11.96
CA PRO A 173 3.69 -2.08 -12.16
C PRO A 173 4.18 -3.28 -11.34
N HIS A 174 3.37 -3.77 -10.39
CA HIS A 174 3.67 -4.97 -9.60
C HIS A 174 2.93 -6.21 -10.11
N GLY A 175 2.32 -6.12 -11.29
CA GLY A 175 1.79 -7.28 -12.01
C GLY A 175 2.87 -8.34 -12.23
N ARG A 176 2.47 -9.60 -12.10
CA ARG A 176 3.33 -10.78 -12.31
C ARG A 176 2.50 -11.89 -12.95
N ARG A 177 3.14 -13.05 -13.16
CA ARG A 177 2.46 -14.26 -13.63
C ARG A 177 1.23 -14.55 -12.74
N HIS A 178 0.12 -14.90 -13.38
CA HIS A 178 -1.18 -15.19 -12.74
C HIS A 178 -1.85 -14.01 -12.02
N SER A 179 -1.33 -12.77 -12.17
CA SER A 179 -1.99 -11.58 -11.61
C SER A 179 -3.39 -11.36 -12.19
N ASP A 180 -3.65 -11.82 -13.42
CA ASP A 180 -4.96 -11.77 -14.07
C ASP A 180 -6.01 -12.58 -13.31
N LEU A 181 -5.67 -13.79 -12.84
CA LEU A 181 -6.56 -14.61 -12.03
C LEU A 181 -6.93 -13.91 -10.72
N TYR A 182 -5.93 -13.30 -10.07
CA TYR A 182 -6.13 -12.58 -8.81
C TYR A 182 -6.96 -11.31 -8.99
N ILE A 183 -6.60 -10.44 -9.94
CA ILE A 183 -7.36 -9.20 -10.19
C ILE A 183 -8.79 -9.52 -10.60
N ARG A 184 -9.00 -10.49 -11.50
CA ARG A 184 -10.35 -10.89 -11.91
C ARG A 184 -11.18 -11.38 -10.74
N GLU A 185 -10.60 -12.17 -9.83
CA GLU A 185 -11.29 -12.62 -8.64
C GLU A 185 -11.58 -11.48 -7.66
N LEU A 186 -10.65 -10.54 -7.47
CA LEU A 186 -10.92 -9.34 -6.66
C LEU A 186 -12.11 -8.54 -7.20
N LEU A 187 -12.16 -8.31 -8.52
CA LEU A 187 -13.23 -7.57 -9.17
C LEU A 187 -14.60 -8.26 -9.05
N ARG A 188 -14.62 -9.60 -8.92
CA ARG A 188 -15.86 -10.37 -8.69
C ARG A 188 -16.34 -10.30 -7.24
N ARG A 189 -15.41 -10.22 -6.28
CA ARG A 189 -15.71 -10.41 -4.85
C ARG A 189 -15.78 -9.13 -4.04
N PHE A 190 -15.08 -8.08 -4.48
CA PHE A 190 -14.95 -6.85 -3.72
C PHE A 190 -15.36 -5.61 -4.52
N PRO A 191 -15.81 -4.55 -3.82
CA PRO A 191 -16.02 -3.25 -4.42
C PRO A 191 -14.79 -2.76 -5.18
N SER A 192 -15.04 -2.20 -6.35
CA SER A 192 -14.08 -1.45 -7.16
C SER A 192 -14.76 -0.20 -7.69
N ILE A 193 -13.98 0.82 -7.98
CA ILE A 193 -14.48 2.05 -8.60
C ILE A 193 -13.57 2.39 -9.76
N GLY A 194 -14.14 2.48 -10.96
CA GLY A 194 -13.52 3.09 -12.13
C GLY A 194 -14.19 4.43 -12.45
N LEU A 195 -13.37 5.39 -12.86
CA LEU A 195 -13.80 6.62 -13.51
C LEU A 195 -13.75 6.40 -15.02
N PHE A 196 -14.85 6.70 -15.71
CA PHE A 196 -15.00 6.47 -17.14
C PHE A 196 -15.37 7.76 -17.85
N ASN A 197 -14.80 7.96 -19.04
CA ASN A 197 -15.21 9.00 -19.96
C ASN A 197 -16.56 8.59 -20.60
N LYS A 198 -17.57 9.45 -20.54
CA LYS A 198 -18.91 9.19 -21.09
C LYS A 198 -18.94 9.17 -22.61
N GLU A 199 -18.01 9.85 -23.27
CA GLU A 199 -17.97 9.97 -24.73
C GLU A 199 -17.59 8.64 -25.40
N ASP A 200 -16.55 7.97 -24.90
CA ASP A 200 -15.96 6.78 -25.51
C ASP A 200 -15.98 5.53 -24.61
N GLY A 201 -16.41 5.66 -23.35
CA GLY A 201 -16.42 4.59 -22.37
C GLY A 201 -15.03 4.23 -21.84
N GLU A 202 -13.98 5.03 -22.08
CA GLU A 202 -12.61 4.77 -21.64
C GLU A 202 -12.52 4.78 -20.11
N CYS A 203 -11.96 3.71 -19.51
CA CYS A 203 -11.54 3.75 -18.11
C CYS A 203 -10.30 4.64 -17.96
N VAL A 204 -10.45 5.76 -17.26
CA VAL A 204 -9.39 6.79 -17.11
C VAL A 204 -8.60 6.64 -15.81
N GLY A 205 -9.18 5.98 -14.82
CA GLY A 205 -8.54 5.65 -13.56
C GLY A 205 -9.42 4.69 -12.77
N ALA A 206 -8.83 3.91 -11.87
CA ALA A 206 -9.59 3.02 -11.00
C ALA A 206 -8.84 2.68 -9.72
N GLU A 207 -9.57 2.12 -8.76
CA GLU A 207 -9.05 1.54 -7.53
C GLU A 207 -9.91 0.35 -7.11
N ILE A 208 -9.31 -0.61 -6.40
CA ILE A 208 -9.92 -1.89 -6.04
C ILE A 208 -9.71 -2.15 -4.55
N ARG A 209 -10.72 -2.71 -3.87
CA ARG A 209 -10.53 -3.32 -2.54
C ARG A 209 -9.95 -4.72 -2.69
N ASN A 210 -8.85 -5.00 -2.00
CA ASN A 210 -8.18 -6.30 -2.03
C ASN A 210 -8.78 -7.30 -1.02
N GLY A 211 -8.32 -8.56 -1.12
CA GLY A 211 -8.80 -9.69 -0.32
C GLY A 211 -8.54 -9.63 1.18
N TYR A 212 -7.80 -8.63 1.65
CA TYR A 212 -7.50 -8.40 3.06
C TYR A 212 -7.92 -6.99 3.50
N GLY A 213 -8.98 -6.45 2.89
CA GLY A 213 -9.69 -5.29 3.42
C GLY A 213 -8.92 -3.97 3.31
N ALA A 214 -8.08 -3.81 2.29
CA ALA A 214 -7.42 -2.55 2.00
C ALA A 214 -7.66 -2.10 0.56
N LEU A 215 -7.58 -0.79 0.34
CA LEU A 215 -7.49 -0.17 -0.97
C LEU A 215 -6.17 -0.55 -1.65
N GLY A 216 -6.22 -0.75 -2.95
CA GLY A 216 -5.06 -1.09 -3.75
C GLY A 216 -5.24 -0.84 -5.23
N MET A 217 -4.12 -0.90 -5.95
CA MET A 217 -4.06 -0.79 -7.40
C MET A 217 -4.65 0.52 -7.95
N LEU A 218 -4.61 1.60 -7.17
CA LEU A 218 -5.00 2.92 -7.64
C LEU A 218 -4.15 3.31 -8.86
N PHE A 219 -4.82 3.69 -9.94
CA PHE A 219 -4.17 4.36 -11.05
C PHE A 219 -5.05 5.47 -11.61
N VAL A 220 -4.39 6.46 -12.21
CA VAL A 220 -4.99 7.42 -13.13
C VAL A 220 -4.06 7.47 -14.34
N LYS A 221 -4.62 7.25 -15.53
CA LYS A 221 -3.88 7.34 -16.80
C LYS A 221 -3.21 8.70 -16.90
N GLU A 222 -1.98 8.70 -17.40
CA GLU A 222 -1.08 9.86 -17.33
C GLU A 222 -1.72 11.16 -17.87
N LYS A 223 -2.42 11.08 -19.01
CA LYS A 223 -3.10 12.22 -19.65
C LYS A 223 -4.20 12.87 -18.79
N PHE A 224 -4.71 12.18 -17.77
CA PHE A 224 -5.77 12.68 -16.88
C PHE A 224 -5.28 13.06 -15.48
N ARG A 225 -3.98 12.95 -15.21
CA ARG A 225 -3.40 13.32 -13.90
C ARG A 225 -3.48 14.83 -13.66
N GLY A 226 -3.44 15.24 -12.39
CA GLY A 226 -3.58 16.65 -12.00
C GLY A 226 -5.02 17.14 -11.82
N ASN A 227 -6.02 16.38 -12.29
CA ASN A 227 -7.44 16.75 -12.20
C ASN A 227 -8.15 16.28 -10.91
N GLY A 228 -7.40 15.77 -9.93
CA GLY A 228 -7.99 15.27 -8.67
C GLY A 228 -8.71 13.92 -8.76
N PHE A 229 -8.71 13.24 -9.93
CA PHE A 229 -9.44 11.99 -10.16
C PHE A 229 -9.06 10.87 -9.19
N GLY A 230 -7.77 10.74 -8.84
CA GLY A 230 -7.34 9.75 -7.85
C GLY A 230 -8.02 9.99 -6.49
N LYS A 231 -8.10 11.25 -6.04
CA LYS A 231 -8.80 11.59 -4.79
C LYS A 231 -10.29 11.28 -4.87
N LEU A 232 -10.94 11.55 -6.01
CA LEU A 232 -12.35 11.21 -6.23
C LEU A 232 -12.58 9.69 -6.10
N ILE A 233 -11.81 8.90 -6.84
CA ILE A 233 -11.91 7.44 -6.87
C ILE A 233 -11.70 6.87 -5.46
N THR A 234 -10.62 7.29 -4.79
CA THR A 234 -10.29 6.84 -3.42
C THR A 234 -11.35 7.25 -2.40
N THR A 235 -11.89 8.48 -2.48
CA THR A 235 -12.97 8.93 -1.59
C THR A 235 -14.20 8.04 -1.76
N VAL A 236 -14.66 7.83 -2.99
CA VAL A 236 -15.90 7.07 -3.25
C VAL A 236 -15.74 5.59 -2.88
N LEU A 237 -14.60 4.98 -3.19
CA LEU A 237 -14.35 3.60 -2.79
C LEU A 237 -14.22 3.49 -1.26
N SER A 238 -13.54 4.43 -0.59
CA SER A 238 -13.43 4.44 0.87
C SER A 238 -14.77 4.55 1.58
N GLN A 239 -15.70 5.36 1.05
CA GLN A 239 -17.06 5.47 1.59
C GLN A 239 -17.83 4.14 1.56
N SER A 240 -17.44 3.18 0.72
CA SER A 240 -18.00 1.82 0.79
C SER A 240 -17.60 1.05 2.05
N PHE A 241 -16.43 1.33 2.64
CA PHE A 241 -15.95 0.67 3.86
C PHE A 241 -16.77 1.10 5.09
N PHE A 242 -17.08 2.41 5.20
CA PHE A 242 -17.86 2.93 6.32
C PHE A 242 -19.28 2.39 6.35
N ARG A 243 -19.91 2.23 5.17
CA ARG A 243 -21.23 1.58 5.06
C ARG A 243 -21.22 0.12 5.52
N GLU A 244 -20.06 -0.54 5.52
CA GLU A 244 -19.86 -1.89 6.05
C GLU A 244 -19.39 -1.89 7.52
N GLY A 245 -19.21 -0.73 8.14
CA GLY A 245 -18.78 -0.60 9.55
C GLY A 245 -17.27 -0.68 9.77
N TYR A 246 -16.44 -0.40 8.76
CA TYR A 246 -14.97 -0.44 8.86
C TYR A 246 -14.30 0.87 8.46
N SER A 247 -13.15 1.14 9.07
CA SER A 247 -12.22 2.16 8.60
C SER A 247 -11.64 1.81 7.22
N SER A 248 -11.44 2.82 6.37
CA SER A 248 -10.76 2.66 5.08
C SER A 248 -9.25 2.67 5.28
N VAL A 249 -8.53 1.73 4.64
CA VAL A 249 -7.06 1.67 4.72
C VAL A 249 -6.43 1.46 3.36
N GLY A 250 -5.34 2.18 3.09
CA GLY A 250 -4.46 1.99 1.94
C GLY A 250 -2.99 1.79 2.34
N TRP A 251 -2.21 1.19 1.44
CA TRP A 251 -0.76 0.98 1.62
C TRP A 251 0.03 1.82 0.62
N HIS A 252 0.99 2.59 1.10
CA HIS A 252 1.83 3.45 0.26
C HIS A 252 3.31 3.10 0.39
N ILE A 253 3.99 2.91 -0.74
CA ILE A 253 5.44 2.61 -0.78
C ILE A 253 6.23 3.85 -0.34
N THR A 254 7.11 3.68 0.65
CA THR A 254 8.06 4.73 1.05
C THR A 254 9.23 4.74 0.05
N GLY A 255 9.24 5.69 -0.90
CA GLY A 255 10.35 5.85 -1.87
C GLY A 255 9.95 6.29 -3.27
N GLY A 256 8.65 6.26 -3.63
CA GLY A 256 8.12 6.97 -4.80
C GLY A 256 7.83 8.43 -4.46
N HIS A 257 7.86 9.34 -5.44
CA HIS A 257 7.51 10.75 -5.24
C HIS A 257 6.18 10.87 -4.48
N VAL A 258 6.28 11.35 -3.23
CA VAL A 258 5.16 11.52 -2.32
C VAL A 258 4.34 12.71 -2.80
N PHE A 259 3.15 12.45 -3.34
CA PHE A 259 2.07 13.44 -3.36
C PHE A 259 1.04 13.06 -2.30
N LEU A 260 1.31 13.50 -1.07
CA LEU A 260 0.29 13.72 -0.07
C LEU A 260 0.16 15.23 0.08
N PRO A 261 -1.03 15.84 -0.10
CA PRO A 261 -1.31 17.05 0.64
C PRO A 261 -1.20 16.67 2.12
N LYS A 262 -0.35 17.36 2.88
CA LYS A 262 -0.46 17.35 4.34
C LYS A 262 -1.91 17.71 4.69
N LEU A 263 -2.72 16.73 5.09
CA LEU A 263 -3.94 17.00 5.83
C LEU A 263 -3.49 17.23 7.27
N THR A 264 -3.69 18.46 7.74
CA THR A 264 -3.40 18.98 9.08
C THR A 264 -1.92 19.14 9.47
N GLU A 265 -1.36 20.30 9.14
CA GLU A 265 -0.38 20.95 10.02
C GLU A 265 -0.41 22.47 9.80
N THR A 266 -1.40 23.14 10.38
CA THR A 266 -1.32 24.56 10.67
C THR A 266 -2.01 24.79 12.01
N HIS A 267 -1.23 25.28 12.97
CA HIS A 267 -1.63 25.73 14.32
C HIS A 267 -1.88 24.66 15.38
N ARG A 268 -0.79 24.02 15.86
CA ARG A 268 -0.69 23.70 17.29
C ARG A 268 0.75 23.72 17.78
N ASN A 269 1.20 24.92 18.14
CA ASN A 269 2.29 25.30 19.07
C ASN A 269 2.30 26.85 18.99
N SER A 270 1.78 27.62 19.95
CA SER A 270 2.31 27.77 21.30
C SER A 270 1.28 28.41 22.25
N PRO A 271 1.09 27.89 23.47
CA PRO A 271 0.67 28.70 24.61
C PRO A 271 1.90 28.94 25.48
N LYS A 272 2.51 30.14 25.37
CA LYS A 272 3.38 30.80 26.36
C LYS A 272 4.13 31.94 25.68
N LEU A 273 3.52 33.11 25.64
CA LEU A 273 4.14 34.44 25.84
C LEU A 273 3.08 35.50 25.48
N ALA A 274 2.19 35.83 26.42
CA ALA A 274 1.43 37.07 26.41
C ALA A 274 0.69 37.29 27.74
N GLU A 275 1.42 37.25 28.85
CA GLU A 275 1.05 38.03 30.03
C GLU A 275 2.22 38.96 30.32
N THR A 276 2.12 40.18 29.83
CA THR A 276 2.45 41.42 30.55
C THR A 276 2.45 42.58 29.57
N HIS A 277 1.93 43.72 30.04
CA HIS A 277 1.90 45.03 29.40
C HIS A 277 0.66 45.35 28.54
N HIS A 278 -0.40 45.67 29.29
CA HIS A 278 -1.23 46.86 29.12
C HIS A 278 -0.64 48.00 28.27
N ARG A 279 -1.58 48.66 27.58
CA ARG A 279 -1.86 50.12 27.51
C ARG A 279 -1.69 50.80 26.15
N ASN A 280 -2.80 51.45 25.77
CA ASN A 280 -2.97 52.64 24.92
C ASN A 280 -3.35 52.45 23.44
N SER A 281 -4.68 52.43 23.24
CA SER A 281 -5.45 53.36 22.40
C SER A 281 -5.42 53.28 20.86
N PRO A 282 -6.52 53.73 20.20
CA PRO A 282 -7.09 53.16 18.97
C PRO A 282 -6.95 54.08 17.75
N LYS A 283 -7.54 53.66 16.61
CA LYS A 283 -7.70 54.30 15.27
C LYS A 283 -6.79 53.63 14.22
N LEU A 284 -7.20 53.29 12.99
CA LEU A 284 -8.23 53.85 12.14
C LEU A 284 -8.59 52.78 11.08
N ILE A 285 -9.89 52.50 10.92
CA ILE A 285 -10.47 51.96 9.69
C ILE A 285 -10.58 53.12 8.68
N ASP A 286 -10.49 52.78 7.39
CA ASP A 286 -10.74 53.61 6.20
C ASP A 286 -9.69 54.68 5.86
N THR A 287 -8.94 54.46 4.78
CA THR A 287 -9.13 55.10 3.46
C THR A 287 -7.96 54.69 2.54
N LEU A 288 -8.25 54.57 1.24
CA LEU A 288 -7.34 54.59 0.07
C LEU A 288 -7.25 53.29 -0.74
N GLN A 289 -8.39 52.95 -1.34
CA GLN A 289 -8.43 52.70 -2.79
C GLN A 289 -7.70 53.82 -3.54
N ASN A 290 -6.67 53.49 -4.33
CA ASN A 290 -6.42 53.96 -5.72
C ASN A 290 -4.94 53.79 -6.14
N SER A 291 -4.67 52.71 -6.90
CA SER A 291 -3.68 52.61 -7.99
C SER A 291 -2.16 52.70 -7.65
N PRO A 292 -1.23 52.37 -8.58
CA PRO A 292 -0.42 51.15 -8.52
C PRO A 292 1.09 51.38 -8.39
N LYS A 293 1.83 50.28 -8.19
CA LYS A 293 3.31 50.11 -8.14
C LYS A 293 3.92 50.16 -6.74
N LEU A 294 4.28 48.98 -6.25
CA LEU A 294 5.57 48.78 -5.57
C LEU A 294 6.10 47.37 -5.90
N THR A 295 6.63 47.22 -7.11
CA THR A 295 7.76 46.32 -7.38
C THR A 295 8.93 46.80 -6.53
N GLU A 296 9.41 45.94 -5.62
CA GLU A 296 10.83 45.76 -5.23
C GLU A 296 10.92 45.20 -3.79
N THR A 297 10.56 43.93 -3.62
CA THR A 297 11.00 43.13 -2.44
C THR A 297 10.98 41.62 -2.64
N HIS A 298 10.53 41.11 -3.79
CA HIS A 298 10.52 39.65 -4.06
C HIS A 298 11.73 39.12 -4.85
N HIS A 299 12.71 39.95 -5.19
CA HIS A 299 13.82 39.52 -6.04
C HIS A 299 15.06 38.96 -5.30
N GLN A 300 15.13 39.06 -3.97
CA GLN A 300 16.29 38.55 -3.20
C GLN A 300 16.13 37.13 -2.64
N ASN A 301 14.91 36.59 -2.58
CA ASN A 301 14.68 35.21 -2.10
C ASN A 301 14.66 34.16 -3.22
N SER A 302 14.50 34.56 -4.49
CA SER A 302 14.52 33.64 -5.64
C SER A 302 15.94 33.23 -6.06
N THR A 303 16.94 34.08 -5.82
CA THR A 303 18.34 33.83 -6.21
C THR A 303 19.12 32.93 -5.23
N LYS A 304 18.63 32.76 -3.99
CA LYS A 304 19.17 31.76 -3.05
C LYS A 304 18.64 30.34 -3.29
N LEU A 305 17.42 30.19 -3.82
CA LEU A 305 16.85 28.86 -4.13
C LEU A 305 17.40 28.28 -5.44
N THR A 306 17.76 29.13 -6.41
CA THR A 306 18.32 28.70 -7.71
C THR A 306 19.80 28.33 -7.66
N LYS A 307 20.57 28.75 -6.65
CA LYS A 307 21.97 28.31 -6.45
C LYS A 307 22.08 26.93 -5.79
N THR A 308 21.12 26.54 -4.95
CA THR A 308 21.10 25.22 -4.30
C THR A 308 20.68 24.11 -5.27
N LEU A 309 19.78 24.40 -6.22
CA LEU A 309 19.36 23.44 -7.26
C LEU A 309 20.39 23.24 -8.39
N ARG A 310 21.37 24.15 -8.56
CA ARG A 310 22.42 24.03 -9.58
C ARG A 310 23.62 23.18 -9.15
N ASN A 311 23.75 22.90 -7.85
CA ASN A 311 24.79 22.02 -7.31
C ASN A 311 24.34 20.55 -7.19
N SER A 312 23.03 20.27 -7.13
CA SER A 312 22.50 18.89 -7.15
C SER A 312 22.40 18.30 -8.56
N SER A 313 22.35 19.13 -9.61
CA SER A 313 22.32 18.70 -11.01
C SER A 313 23.70 18.36 -11.61
N LYS A 314 24.79 18.40 -10.82
CA LYS A 314 26.14 17.97 -11.24
C LYS A 314 26.58 16.63 -10.64
N LEU A 315 25.70 15.92 -9.93
CA LEU A 315 25.99 14.63 -9.27
C LEU A 315 25.26 13.42 -9.86
N SER A 316 24.65 13.55 -11.04
CA SER A 316 23.96 12.45 -11.73
C SER A 316 24.46 12.15 -13.16
N VAL A 317 25.63 12.66 -13.54
CA VAL A 317 26.30 12.31 -14.81
C VAL A 317 27.63 11.61 -14.51
N THR A 318 27.55 10.38 -13.99
CA THR A 318 28.60 9.37 -14.13
C THR A 318 27.91 8.01 -13.94
N TYR A 319 28.19 7.05 -14.84
CA TYR A 319 27.46 5.79 -15.09
C TYR A 319 26.28 5.85 -16.07
N ARG A 320 26.54 6.38 -17.27
CA ARG A 320 26.10 5.72 -18.51
C ARG A 320 26.91 6.25 -19.68
N ASN A 321 27.80 5.40 -20.21
CA ASN A 321 28.32 5.35 -21.58
C ASN A 321 29.76 4.81 -21.58
N SER A 322 29.96 3.57 -22.03
CA SER A 322 30.81 3.31 -23.21
C SER A 322 30.75 1.84 -23.65
N PRO A 323 31.02 1.55 -24.95
CA PRO A 323 30.40 0.45 -25.70
C PRO A 323 31.34 -0.74 -25.98
N ALA A 324 30.77 -1.79 -26.54
CA ALA A 324 31.45 -3.00 -27.03
C ALA A 324 32.35 -2.76 -28.26
N LYS A 325 33.52 -3.42 -28.31
CA LYS A 325 33.97 -4.38 -29.37
C LYS A 325 35.48 -4.67 -29.36
N LEU A 326 35.82 -5.97 -29.47
CA LEU A 326 36.90 -6.64 -30.26
C LEU A 326 38.36 -6.16 -30.09
N SER A 327 39.44 -6.95 -30.14
CA SER A 327 39.74 -8.39 -30.30
C SER A 327 41.28 -8.56 -30.25
N LYS A 328 41.80 -9.72 -29.79
CA LYS A 328 43.15 -10.31 -30.08
C LYS A 328 44.36 -9.49 -29.55
N THR A 329 45.48 -10.03 -29.05
CA THR A 329 46.15 -11.34 -29.11
C THR A 329 47.31 -11.32 -28.09
N ASP A 330 47.66 -12.50 -27.56
CA ASP A 330 48.96 -13.03 -27.09
C ASP A 330 50.07 -12.10 -26.55
N ARG A 331 50.64 -12.42 -25.37
CA ARG A 331 51.84 -13.28 -25.21
C ARG A 331 52.33 -13.36 -23.75
N ASN A 332 52.89 -14.53 -23.46
CA ASN A 332 53.57 -15.06 -22.27
C ASN A 332 54.54 -14.14 -21.49
N SER A 333 54.56 -14.36 -20.17
CA SER A 333 55.70 -14.59 -19.22
C SER A 333 56.81 -13.53 -19.10
N PRO A 334 57.58 -13.45 -17.99
CA PRO A 334 58.05 -14.52 -17.07
C PRO A 334 57.08 -14.93 -15.97
#